data_AF-A0A258KW02-F1
#
_entry.id   AF-A0A258KW02-F1
#
_cell.length_a   1.000
_cell.length_b   1.000
_cell.length_c   1.000
_cell.angle_alpha   90.00
_cell.angle_beta   90.00
_cell.angle_gamma   90.00
#
_symmetry.space_group_name_H-M   'P 1'
#
loop_
_entity.id
_entity.type
_entity.pdbx_description
1 polymer ?
#
loop_
_entity_poly.entity_id
_entity_poly.type
_entity_poly.pdbx_seq_one_letter_code
_entity_poly.pdbx_strand_id
1 'polypeptide(L)'
;MAQVILSSVGAALGGPVGGFVGAMLGRAADSAVINALSPARQLGPRIPELRITGAAEGAAIPCVFGRGRVGGHILWAARFREKRIEGRVGGSKGQKTTSYAYSLSFAVAVGEGPIDGIGRVWADGKVMDMAGVTMRLHRGTQDQTPDPLIEAIEGAAPAYRGLAYVVFEDLPLEAFGNRPPQLSFEVFRRPGSPTGLEARLKGVCLIPGAGEFVYATDAVLRRDGLTRTTAENVNNAEGRPDLVVSLDQLQAQLPEVDHVTLVVSWFGTDLRCGTCQIKPGVDQAFKATLPHEWRAGGVDRAGAHAISTHDGGPAYGGTPSDRSVLQAIAELKRRGLKVTLYPFVLMDVPEGSGLPDPYGAAEQGAYPWRGRITCHPAPGQASSPDGGATAASQVAAFFGSVTPAQVGQSDGLPSFSGGGWGFRRMILHYARLAQLAGGVDGFLIGSELRGLTTVRGAGGTYPAVSALKTLAADVRGMVGPGTKLGYAADWSEYFGHQPGDGHAVFHLDPLWADPAIDFVGVDFYPPVTDWRDGQDHLDAAAGFEGPHDG
;
A
#
# COMPACT_ATOMS: atom_id res chain seq x y z
N MET A 1 -15.08 -0.22 -7.76
CA MET A 1 -15.06 0.96 -8.65
C MET A 1 -16.41 1.69 -8.71
N ALA A 2 -17.58 1.04 -8.70
CA ALA A 2 -18.87 1.74 -8.68
C ALA A 2 -19.11 2.65 -7.45
N GLN A 3 -18.52 2.32 -6.28
CA GLN A 3 -18.71 3.11 -5.07
C GLN A 3 -17.88 4.41 -5.04
N VAL A 4 -16.76 4.43 -5.75
CA VAL A 4 -15.89 5.62 -5.87
C VAL A 4 -16.39 6.55 -6.98
N ILE A 5 -16.96 5.97 -8.04
CA ILE A 5 -17.53 6.72 -9.17
C ILE A 5 -18.86 7.39 -8.79
N LEU A 6 -19.70 6.78 -7.94
CA LEU A 6 -20.93 7.43 -7.47
C LEU A 6 -20.69 8.49 -6.37
N SER A 7 -19.63 8.37 -5.56
CA SER A 7 -19.29 9.41 -4.58
C SER A 7 -18.76 10.70 -5.23
N SER A 8 -18.07 10.59 -6.37
CA SER A 8 -17.53 11.75 -7.10
C SER A 8 -18.59 12.50 -7.90
N VAL A 9 -19.60 11.81 -8.44
CA VAL A 9 -20.70 12.47 -9.18
C VAL A 9 -21.70 13.15 -8.23
N GLY A 10 -21.92 12.60 -7.03
CA GLY A 10 -22.80 13.23 -6.02
C GLY A 10 -22.24 14.55 -5.43
N ALA A 11 -20.92 14.71 -5.40
CA ALA A 11 -20.28 15.94 -4.92
C ALA A 11 -20.33 17.08 -5.96
N ALA A 12 -20.42 16.74 -7.25
CA ALA A 12 -20.37 17.71 -8.34
C ALA A 12 -21.66 18.54 -8.52
N LEU A 13 -22.79 18.14 -7.90
CA LEU A 13 -24.09 18.81 -8.10
C LEU A 13 -24.71 19.47 -6.86
N GLY A 14 -24.19 19.27 -5.64
CA GLY A 14 -24.95 19.67 -4.43
C GLY A 14 -24.19 20.19 -3.21
N GLY A 15 -22.87 20.36 -3.27
CA GLY A 15 -22.10 20.86 -2.12
C GLY A 15 -22.26 20.03 -0.82
N PRO A 16 -21.87 20.55 0.35
CA PRO A 16 -21.67 19.77 1.58
C PRO A 16 -22.92 19.09 2.18
N VAL A 17 -24.12 19.39 1.67
CA VAL A 17 -25.37 18.73 2.09
C VAL A 17 -25.67 17.49 1.22
N GLY A 18 -25.15 17.42 -0.01
CA GLY A 18 -25.36 16.28 -0.92
C GLY A 18 -24.69 14.98 -0.48
N GLY A 19 -23.53 15.05 0.18
CA GLY A 19 -22.82 13.88 0.70
C GLY A 19 -23.53 13.20 1.87
N PHE A 20 -24.33 13.93 2.65
CA PHE A 20 -25.09 13.38 3.77
C PHE A 20 -26.49 12.89 3.36
N VAL A 21 -27.12 13.53 2.36
CA VAL A 21 -28.40 13.07 1.78
C VAL A 21 -28.22 11.83 0.89
N GLY A 22 -27.12 11.73 0.15
CA GLY A 22 -26.79 10.54 -0.68
C GLY A 22 -26.57 9.26 0.13
N ALA A 23 -25.97 9.37 1.32
CA ALA A 23 -25.77 8.24 2.23
C ALA A 23 -27.06 7.75 2.91
N MET A 24 -28.08 8.61 3.04
CA MET A 24 -29.38 8.25 3.61
C MET A 24 -30.35 7.68 2.56
N LEU A 25 -30.38 8.23 1.34
CA LEU A 25 -31.20 7.70 0.25
C LEU A 25 -30.69 6.36 -0.29
N GLY A 26 -29.37 6.15 -0.33
CA GLY A 26 -28.76 4.88 -0.73
C GLY A 26 -29.14 3.71 0.19
N ARG A 27 -29.27 3.95 1.51
CA ARG A 27 -29.73 2.92 2.46
C ARG A 27 -31.22 2.57 2.32
N ALA A 28 -32.05 3.52 1.88
CA ALA A 28 -33.48 3.28 1.67
C ALA A 28 -33.73 2.50 0.37
N ALA A 29 -32.95 2.76 -0.69
CA ALA A 29 -33.03 2.04 -1.95
C ALA A 29 -32.45 0.61 -1.86
N ASP A 30 -31.30 0.43 -1.21
CA ASP A 30 -30.69 -0.90 -1.02
C ASP A 30 -31.57 -1.82 -0.16
N SER A 31 -32.23 -1.29 0.88
CA SER A 31 -33.13 -2.10 1.71
C SER A 31 -34.43 -2.49 1.00
N ALA A 32 -34.91 -1.68 0.06
CA ALA A 32 -36.10 -2.00 -0.75
C ALA A 32 -35.82 -3.10 -1.80
N VAL A 33 -34.65 -3.06 -2.45
CA VAL A 33 -34.23 -4.06 -3.45
C VAL A 33 -33.90 -5.40 -2.80
N ILE A 34 -33.22 -5.39 -1.65
CA ILE A 34 -32.91 -6.61 -0.88
C ILE A 34 -34.19 -7.27 -0.31
N ASN A 35 -35.19 -6.47 0.09
CA ASN A 35 -36.49 -6.98 0.55
C ASN A 35 -37.39 -7.50 -0.60
N ALA A 36 -37.22 -6.98 -1.82
CA ALA A 36 -37.98 -7.44 -2.99
C ALA A 36 -37.48 -8.76 -3.58
N LEU A 37 -36.23 -9.15 -3.30
CA LEU A 37 -35.54 -10.30 -3.91
C LEU A 37 -35.40 -11.53 -3.00
N SER A 38 -35.95 -11.49 -1.77
CA SER A 38 -35.80 -12.57 -0.79
C SER A 38 -37.15 -13.18 -0.38
N PRO A 39 -37.38 -14.51 -0.57
CA PRO A 39 -38.52 -15.19 0.03
C PRO A 39 -38.50 -15.03 1.56
N ALA A 40 -39.62 -14.57 2.12
CA ALA A 40 -39.72 -14.25 3.55
C ALA A 40 -39.50 -15.47 4.44
N ARG A 41 -38.29 -15.60 4.99
CA ARG A 41 -38.06 -16.26 6.27
C ARG A 41 -37.20 -15.35 7.14
N GLN A 42 -37.85 -14.33 7.71
CA GLN A 42 -37.27 -13.47 8.74
C GLN A 42 -37.01 -14.30 10.01
N LEU A 43 -35.77 -14.73 10.19
CA LEU A 43 -35.21 -14.90 11.53
C LEU A 43 -34.52 -13.58 11.86
N GLY A 44 -35.12 -12.79 12.75
CA GLY A 44 -34.58 -11.49 13.15
C GLY A 44 -33.14 -11.59 13.69
N PRO A 45 -32.31 -10.56 13.52
CA PRO A 45 -30.94 -10.55 14.03
C PRO A 45 -30.97 -10.67 15.56
N ARG A 46 -30.56 -11.83 16.08
CA ARG A 46 -30.20 -11.94 17.49
C ARG A 46 -28.88 -11.21 17.68
N ILE A 47 -28.83 -10.32 18.67
CA ILE A 47 -27.56 -9.82 19.21
C ILE A 47 -26.76 -11.08 19.59
N PRO A 48 -25.54 -11.29 19.06
CA PRO A 48 -24.70 -12.36 19.56
C PRO A 48 -24.51 -12.08 21.06
N GLU A 49 -25.00 -12.97 21.91
CA GLU A 49 -24.76 -12.92 23.35
C GLU A 49 -23.28 -12.64 23.61
N LEU A 50 -23.01 -11.91 24.69
CA LEU A 50 -21.68 -11.83 25.29
C LEU A 50 -21.08 -13.25 25.27
N ARG A 51 -20.09 -13.50 24.41
CA ARG A 51 -19.50 -14.83 24.21
C ARG A 51 -18.66 -15.15 25.44
N ILE A 52 -19.32 -15.69 26.46
CA ILE A 52 -18.68 -16.19 27.67
C ILE A 52 -17.92 -17.45 27.27
N THR A 53 -16.60 -17.41 27.37
CA THR A 53 -15.76 -18.62 27.37
C THR A 53 -16.20 -19.53 28.52
N GLY A 54 -16.82 -20.66 28.19
CA GLY A 54 -17.12 -21.74 29.13
C GLY A 54 -16.28 -22.96 28.79
N ALA A 55 -15.76 -23.65 29.82
CA ALA A 55 -15.43 -25.07 29.72
C ALA A 55 -16.76 -25.83 29.75
N ALA A 56 -17.35 -26.06 28.58
CA ALA A 56 -18.64 -26.73 28.47
C ALA A 56 -18.53 -27.84 27.42
N GLU A 57 -18.56 -29.09 27.90
CA GLU A 57 -18.76 -30.24 27.02
C GLU A 57 -20.13 -30.11 26.34
N GLY A 58 -20.18 -30.23 25.01
CA GLY A 58 -21.40 -30.07 24.21
C GLY A 58 -21.60 -28.70 23.55
N ALA A 59 -20.69 -27.75 23.74
CA ALA A 59 -20.69 -26.51 22.97
C ALA A 59 -20.42 -26.78 21.47
N ALA A 60 -21.14 -26.07 20.59
CA ALA A 60 -20.94 -26.19 19.15
C ALA A 60 -19.57 -25.61 18.73
N ILE A 61 -18.92 -26.26 17.78
CA ILE A 61 -17.67 -25.75 17.19
C ILE A 61 -18.02 -24.61 16.22
N PRO A 62 -17.54 -23.37 16.44
CA PRO A 62 -17.82 -22.26 15.56
C PRO A 62 -17.10 -22.42 14.21
N CYS A 63 -17.79 -22.07 13.12
CA CYS A 63 -17.21 -21.95 11.79
C CYS A 63 -17.25 -20.48 11.36
N VAL A 64 -16.13 -19.96 10.84
CA VAL A 64 -15.98 -18.56 10.38
C VAL A 64 -15.57 -18.57 8.92
N PHE A 65 -16.12 -17.64 8.14
CA PHE A 65 -15.62 -17.30 6.81
C PHE A 65 -15.35 -15.79 6.75
N GLY A 66 -14.20 -15.40 6.23
CA GLY A 66 -13.65 -14.05 6.30
C GLY A 66 -12.95 -13.78 7.64
N ARG A 67 -13.18 -12.59 8.19
CA ARG A 67 -12.62 -12.09 9.46
C ARG A 67 -13.73 -12.03 10.51
N GLY A 68 -13.66 -12.87 11.54
CA GLY A 68 -14.70 -12.96 12.58
C GLY A 68 -14.13 -13.08 13.98
N ARG A 69 -14.73 -12.40 14.97
CA ARG A 69 -14.35 -12.55 16.37
C ARG A 69 -15.06 -13.74 17.00
N VAL A 70 -14.33 -14.70 17.56
CA VAL A 70 -14.86 -15.94 18.16
C VAL A 70 -14.47 -16.04 19.63
N GLY A 71 -15.39 -16.50 20.49
CA GLY A 71 -15.09 -16.81 21.88
C GLY A 71 -14.33 -18.14 21.94
N GLY A 72 -13.27 -18.20 22.74
CA GLY A 72 -12.51 -19.44 22.90
C GLY A 72 -13.18 -20.45 23.82
N HIS A 73 -12.83 -21.72 23.70
CA HIS A 73 -13.20 -22.75 24.67
C HIS A 73 -11.96 -23.50 25.16
N ILE A 74 -11.75 -23.59 26.47
CA ILE A 74 -10.59 -24.30 27.03
C ILE A 74 -10.76 -25.81 26.75
N LEU A 75 -9.77 -26.42 26.12
CA LEU A 75 -9.72 -27.86 25.83
C LEU A 75 -8.73 -28.61 26.73
N TRP A 76 -7.71 -27.92 27.22
CA TRP A 76 -6.68 -28.45 28.10
C TRP A 76 -6.10 -27.33 28.96
N ALA A 77 -5.73 -27.63 30.21
CA ALA A 77 -5.01 -26.71 31.07
C ALA A 77 -4.08 -27.49 32.00
N ALA A 78 -2.84 -27.02 32.12
CA ALA A 78 -1.89 -27.53 33.10
C ALA A 78 -2.27 -27.07 34.53
N ARG A 79 -1.51 -27.52 35.53
CA ARG A 79 -1.59 -26.95 36.88
C ARG A 79 -1.02 -25.55 36.91
N PHE A 80 -1.54 -24.70 37.79
CA PHE A 80 -0.97 -23.38 38.06
C PHE A 80 0.50 -23.51 38.49
N ARG A 81 1.36 -22.67 37.94
CA ARG A 81 2.74 -22.48 38.42
C ARG A 81 2.76 -21.28 39.36
N GLU A 82 3.22 -21.50 40.57
CA GLU A 82 3.34 -20.48 41.60
C GLU A 82 4.82 -20.10 41.78
N LYS A 83 5.11 -18.80 41.69
CA LYS A 83 6.43 -18.25 41.98
C LYS A 83 6.36 -17.35 43.21
N ARG A 84 7.03 -17.78 44.27
CA ARG A 84 7.21 -16.98 45.48
C ARG A 84 8.16 -15.81 45.21
N ILE A 85 7.72 -14.60 45.51
CA ILE A 85 8.50 -13.38 45.42
C ILE A 85 8.75 -12.87 46.84
N GLU A 86 10.01 -12.85 47.26
CA GLU A 86 10.41 -12.32 48.56
C GLU A 86 10.91 -10.89 48.40
N GLY A 87 10.30 -9.97 49.14
CA GLY A 87 10.66 -8.56 49.19
C GLY A 87 10.97 -8.10 50.61
N ARG A 88 11.53 -6.89 50.72
CA ARG A 88 11.62 -6.16 51.99
C ARG A 88 11.15 -4.73 51.81
N VAL A 89 10.23 -4.29 52.65
CA VAL A 89 9.75 -2.91 52.66
C VAL A 89 10.71 -2.06 53.49
N GLY A 90 11.39 -1.09 52.87
CA GLY A 90 12.31 -0.17 53.58
C GLY A 90 13.81 -0.54 53.54
N GLY A 91 14.26 -1.32 52.56
CA GLY A 91 15.68 -1.69 52.40
C GLY A 91 16.11 -2.91 53.20
N SER A 92 17.41 -3.10 53.42
CA SER A 92 18.00 -4.34 53.98
C SER A 92 17.54 -4.71 55.40
N LYS A 93 17.00 -3.75 56.16
CA LYS A 93 16.43 -3.94 57.52
C LYS A 93 14.89 -3.97 57.55
N GLY A 94 14.23 -3.93 56.39
CA GLY A 94 12.78 -3.90 56.24
C GLY A 94 12.06 -5.20 56.60
N GLN A 95 10.77 -5.10 56.89
CA GLN A 95 9.89 -6.25 57.09
C GLN A 95 9.87 -7.11 55.81
N LYS A 96 10.08 -8.43 55.97
CA LYS A 96 9.99 -9.38 54.86
C LYS A 96 8.53 -9.44 54.38
N THR A 97 8.32 -9.16 53.11
CA THR A 97 7.05 -9.41 52.43
C THR A 97 7.21 -10.64 51.54
N THR A 98 6.19 -11.49 51.50
CA THR A 98 6.10 -12.60 50.56
C THR A 98 4.87 -12.34 49.70
N SER A 99 5.05 -12.18 48.40
CA SER A 99 3.98 -12.18 47.41
C SER A 99 4.12 -13.41 46.49
N TYR A 100 3.06 -13.71 45.75
CA TYR A 100 3.01 -14.85 44.83
C TYR A 100 2.62 -14.36 43.44
N ALA A 101 3.36 -14.81 42.43
CA ALA A 101 2.99 -14.63 41.03
C ALA A 101 2.55 -15.98 40.46
N TYR A 102 1.47 -15.97 39.69
CA TYR A 102 0.89 -17.17 39.09
C TYR A 102 1.02 -17.11 37.57
N SER A 103 1.34 -18.25 36.97
CA SER A 103 1.22 -18.46 35.53
C SER A 103 0.49 -19.76 35.21
N LEU A 104 -0.09 -19.82 34.01
CA LEU A 104 -0.83 -20.99 33.55
C LEU A 104 -0.52 -21.28 32.09
N SER A 105 -0.28 -22.55 31.80
CA SER A 105 -0.23 -23.09 30.44
C SER A 105 -1.56 -23.76 30.11
N PHE A 106 -2.18 -23.42 28.98
CA PHE A 106 -3.50 -23.93 28.60
C PHE A 106 -3.76 -23.82 27.09
N ALA A 107 -4.72 -24.61 26.60
CA ALA A 107 -5.12 -24.67 25.20
C ALA A 107 -6.58 -24.26 25.02
N VAL A 108 -6.84 -23.49 23.97
CA VAL A 108 -8.15 -22.89 23.68
C VAL A 108 -8.57 -23.19 22.26
N ALA A 109 -9.67 -23.94 22.09
CA ALA A 109 -10.37 -24.11 20.81
C ALA A 109 -10.88 -22.75 20.32
N VAL A 110 -10.69 -22.49 19.03
CA VAL A 110 -11.11 -21.24 18.38
C VAL A 110 -12.18 -21.48 17.33
N GLY A 111 -12.23 -22.67 16.74
CA GLY A 111 -13.24 -23.05 15.76
C GLY A 111 -12.79 -24.16 14.83
N GLU A 112 -13.66 -24.49 13.89
CA GLU A 112 -13.38 -25.49 12.85
C GLU A 112 -12.24 -24.99 11.94
N GLY A 113 -11.26 -25.87 11.68
CA GLY A 113 -10.16 -25.62 10.77
C GLY A 113 -10.41 -26.17 9.34
N PRO A 114 -9.50 -25.91 8.39
CA PRO A 114 -8.31 -25.08 8.56
C PRO A 114 -8.64 -23.58 8.58
N ILE A 115 -7.98 -22.83 9.46
CA ILE A 115 -8.00 -21.35 9.46
C ILE A 115 -6.70 -20.80 8.83
N ASP A 116 -6.76 -19.58 8.29
CA ASP A 116 -5.58 -18.90 7.74
C ASP A 116 -4.70 -18.32 8.86
N GLY A 117 -5.33 -17.84 9.95
CA GLY A 117 -4.60 -17.28 11.08
C GLY A 117 -5.48 -16.67 12.16
N ILE A 118 -4.81 -16.09 13.16
CA ILE A 118 -5.41 -15.30 14.23
C ILE A 118 -4.82 -13.90 14.23
N GLY A 119 -5.69 -12.90 14.34
CA GLY A 119 -5.33 -11.49 14.50
C GLY A 119 -5.34 -11.10 15.97
N ARG A 120 -6.17 -10.11 16.31
CA ARG A 120 -6.30 -9.62 17.69
C ARG A 120 -6.80 -10.70 18.65
N VAL A 121 -6.23 -10.69 19.85
CA VAL A 121 -6.70 -11.45 21.01
C VAL A 121 -7.28 -10.47 22.01
N TRP A 122 -8.43 -10.82 22.59
CA TRP A 122 -9.03 -10.06 23.67
C TRP A 122 -9.11 -10.90 24.92
N ALA A 123 -8.72 -10.32 26.06
CA ALA A 123 -8.86 -10.87 27.39
C ALA A 123 -9.85 -10.01 28.19
N ASP A 124 -10.88 -10.65 28.76
CA ASP A 124 -11.92 -10.00 29.55
C ASP A 124 -12.55 -8.77 28.84
N GLY A 125 -12.76 -8.90 27.52
CA GLY A 125 -13.38 -7.88 26.68
C GLY A 125 -12.43 -6.81 26.12
N LYS A 126 -11.20 -6.68 26.64
CA LYS A 126 -10.20 -5.70 26.17
C LYS A 126 -9.16 -6.34 25.27
N VAL A 127 -8.60 -5.59 24.32
CA VAL A 127 -7.48 -6.08 23.50
C VAL A 127 -6.33 -6.42 24.43
N MET A 128 -5.82 -7.64 24.32
CA MET A 128 -4.72 -8.15 25.13
C MET A 128 -3.40 -7.73 24.49
N ASP A 129 -2.49 -7.20 25.30
CA ASP A 129 -1.10 -7.01 24.87
C ASP A 129 -0.43 -8.39 24.74
N MET A 130 0.09 -8.66 23.55
CA MET A 130 0.74 -9.94 23.22
C MET A 130 2.25 -9.87 23.41
N ALA A 131 2.81 -8.72 23.82
CA ALA A 131 4.23 -8.58 24.11
C ALA A 131 4.67 -9.53 25.24
N GLY A 132 5.66 -10.39 24.94
CA GLY A 132 6.16 -11.39 25.90
C GLY A 132 5.23 -12.58 26.14
N VAL A 133 4.08 -12.65 25.47
CA VAL A 133 3.15 -13.79 25.56
C VAL A 133 3.57 -14.88 24.57
N THR A 134 3.82 -16.08 25.09
CA THR A 134 4.12 -17.24 24.24
C THR A 134 2.80 -17.92 23.85
N MET A 135 2.39 -17.73 22.60
CA MET A 135 1.20 -18.35 22.02
C MET A 135 1.57 -19.14 20.77
N ARG A 136 1.17 -20.42 20.70
CA ARG A 136 1.28 -21.25 19.50
C ARG A 136 -0.09 -21.43 18.87
N LEU A 137 -0.18 -21.21 17.56
CA LEU A 137 -1.38 -21.48 16.78
C LEU A 137 -1.28 -22.84 16.10
N HIS A 138 -2.30 -23.64 16.31
CA HIS A 138 -2.61 -24.87 15.57
C HIS A 138 -3.78 -24.58 14.63
N ARG A 139 -3.54 -24.61 13.31
CA ARG A 139 -4.51 -24.14 12.31
C ARG A 139 -5.71 -25.08 12.11
N GLY A 140 -5.67 -26.28 12.67
CA GLY A 140 -6.73 -27.29 12.53
C GLY A 140 -6.70 -27.99 11.17
N THR A 141 -5.52 -28.15 10.57
CA THR A 141 -5.36 -28.99 9.37
C THR A 141 -5.50 -30.48 9.73
N GLN A 142 -5.74 -31.32 8.73
CA GLN A 142 -5.89 -32.76 8.95
C GLN A 142 -4.57 -33.48 9.24
N ASP A 143 -3.45 -32.89 8.84
CA ASP A 143 -2.09 -33.38 9.01
C ASP A 143 -1.38 -32.81 10.25
N GLN A 144 -2.06 -31.96 11.03
CA GLN A 144 -1.50 -31.39 12.24
C GLN A 144 -1.10 -32.46 13.27
N THR A 145 -0.01 -32.20 13.98
CA THR A 145 0.55 -33.05 15.05
C THR A 145 0.11 -32.56 16.44
N PRO A 146 0.24 -33.38 17.50
CA PRO A 146 0.05 -32.92 18.89
C PRO A 146 0.92 -31.70 19.23
N ASP A 147 0.44 -30.85 20.16
CA ASP A 147 1.26 -29.74 20.65
C ASP A 147 2.39 -30.27 21.56
N PRO A 148 3.63 -29.81 21.36
CA PRO A 148 4.79 -30.31 22.11
C PRO A 148 4.72 -30.03 23.62
N LEU A 149 4.08 -28.94 24.08
CA LEU A 149 3.96 -28.65 25.51
C LEU A 149 2.94 -29.57 26.16
N ILE A 150 1.81 -29.82 25.49
CA ILE A 150 0.80 -30.76 25.98
C ILE A 150 1.41 -32.17 26.03
N GLU A 151 2.11 -32.59 24.98
CA GLU A 151 2.77 -33.90 24.92
C GLU A 151 3.87 -34.05 25.99
N ALA A 152 4.66 -33.00 26.24
CA ALA A 152 5.68 -33.03 27.28
C ALA A 152 5.11 -33.16 28.71
N ILE A 153 3.89 -32.66 28.96
CA ILE A 153 3.25 -32.70 30.27
C ILE A 153 2.43 -33.97 30.46
N GLU A 154 1.63 -34.36 29.45
CA GLU A 154 0.66 -35.45 29.55
C GLU A 154 1.20 -36.79 29.00
N GLY A 155 2.29 -36.78 28.25
CA GLY A 155 2.72 -37.92 27.44
C GLY A 155 1.91 -37.98 26.14
N ALA A 156 1.17 -39.07 25.88
CA ALA A 156 0.39 -39.20 24.65
C ALA A 156 -0.72 -38.14 24.57
N ALA A 157 -0.57 -37.16 23.68
CA ALA A 157 -1.51 -36.04 23.52
C ALA A 157 -2.32 -36.13 22.20
N PRO A 158 -3.59 -35.70 22.20
CA PRO A 158 -4.37 -35.60 20.97
C PRO A 158 -3.85 -34.48 20.05
N ALA A 159 -3.93 -34.70 18.74
CA ALA A 159 -3.55 -33.71 17.73
C ALA A 159 -4.67 -32.71 17.37
N TYR A 160 -5.89 -32.94 17.86
CA TYR A 160 -7.11 -32.17 17.55
C TYR A 160 -7.26 -31.82 16.06
N ARG A 161 -7.06 -32.80 15.17
CA ARG A 161 -7.16 -32.62 13.71
C ARG A 161 -8.54 -32.09 13.31
N GLY A 162 -8.57 -31.13 12.40
CA GLY A 162 -9.81 -30.43 11.98
C GLY A 162 -10.29 -29.33 12.93
N LEU A 163 -9.65 -29.15 14.09
CA LEU A 163 -9.98 -28.10 15.06
C LEU A 163 -8.83 -27.11 15.16
N ALA A 164 -9.10 -25.83 14.89
CA ALA A 164 -8.14 -24.78 15.15
C ALA A 164 -8.13 -24.45 16.64
N TYR A 165 -6.94 -24.44 17.25
CA TYR A 165 -6.75 -24.11 18.66
C TYR A 165 -5.45 -23.33 18.87
N VAL A 166 -5.36 -22.63 20.00
CA VAL A 166 -4.14 -21.96 20.43
C VAL A 166 -3.66 -22.52 21.77
N VAL A 167 -2.35 -22.54 21.97
CA VAL A 167 -1.72 -22.92 23.23
C VAL A 167 -0.98 -21.72 23.79
N PHE A 168 -1.35 -21.29 25.00
CA PHE A 168 -0.59 -20.33 25.78
C PHE A 168 0.36 -21.07 26.69
N GLU A 169 1.63 -20.65 26.70
CA GLU A 169 2.66 -21.19 27.58
C GLU A 169 3.01 -20.18 28.67
N ASP A 170 2.85 -20.61 29.92
CA ASP A 170 3.16 -19.85 31.14
C ASP A 170 2.62 -18.40 31.13
N LEU A 171 1.37 -18.23 30.70
CA LEU A 171 0.72 -16.91 30.68
C LEU A 171 0.67 -16.31 32.10
N PRO A 172 1.29 -15.14 32.35
CA PRO A 172 1.19 -14.48 33.66
C PRO A 172 -0.25 -14.03 33.94
N LEU A 173 -0.74 -14.32 35.16
CA LEU A 173 -2.13 -14.07 35.51
C LEU A 173 -2.37 -12.82 36.37
N GLU A 174 -1.31 -12.12 36.76
CA GLU A 174 -1.38 -10.94 37.62
C GLU A 174 -2.30 -9.86 37.03
N ALA A 175 -2.15 -9.58 35.73
CA ALA A 175 -2.97 -8.61 35.01
C ALA A 175 -4.46 -8.99 34.91
N PHE A 176 -4.79 -10.26 35.18
CA PHE A 176 -6.14 -10.82 35.09
C PHE A 176 -6.71 -11.16 36.48
N GLY A 177 -6.12 -10.63 37.55
CA GLY A 177 -6.57 -10.88 38.93
C GLY A 177 -6.27 -12.30 39.41
N ASN A 178 -5.16 -12.90 38.92
CA ASN A 178 -4.71 -14.26 39.25
C ASN A 178 -5.73 -15.36 38.91
N ARG A 179 -6.52 -15.15 37.85
CA ARG A 179 -7.41 -16.16 37.26
C ARG A 179 -7.18 -16.27 35.76
N PRO A 180 -7.56 -17.38 35.13
CA PRO A 180 -7.64 -17.47 33.68
C PRO A 180 -8.58 -16.37 33.12
N PRO A 181 -8.14 -15.59 32.11
CA PRO A 181 -8.99 -14.59 31.48
C PRO A 181 -10.02 -15.22 30.53
N GLN A 182 -11.12 -14.53 30.28
CA GLN A 182 -12.03 -14.88 29.19
C GLN A 182 -11.44 -14.43 27.87
N LEU A 183 -11.09 -15.38 27.00
CA LEU A 183 -10.44 -15.10 25.73
C LEU A 183 -11.39 -15.11 24.54
N SER A 184 -11.22 -14.15 23.64
CA SER A 184 -11.80 -14.18 22.31
C SER A 184 -10.76 -13.79 21.28
N PHE A 185 -10.94 -14.26 20.06
CA PHE A 185 -9.92 -14.25 19.02
C PHE A 185 -10.50 -13.75 17.71
N GLU A 186 -9.72 -12.98 16.98
CA GLU A 186 -10.01 -12.61 15.62
C GLU A 186 -9.52 -13.72 14.70
N VAL A 187 -10.44 -14.49 14.13
CA VAL A 187 -10.13 -15.62 13.26
C VAL A 187 -10.24 -15.19 11.81
N PHE A 188 -9.23 -15.54 11.02
CA PHE A 188 -9.24 -15.40 9.56
C PHE A 188 -9.40 -16.79 8.95
N ARG A 189 -10.44 -16.96 8.11
CA ARG A 189 -10.63 -18.20 7.34
C ARG A 189 -11.28 -17.90 6.00
N ARG A 190 -10.58 -18.18 4.91
CA ARG A 190 -11.12 -18.06 3.56
C ARG A 190 -12.20 -19.11 3.30
N PRO A 191 -13.25 -18.78 2.54
CA PRO A 191 -14.15 -19.80 2.00
C PRO A 191 -13.35 -20.69 1.04
N GLY A 192 -13.40 -22.00 1.25
CA GLY A 192 -12.71 -22.97 0.39
C GLY A 192 -13.35 -23.01 -1.00
N SER A 193 -12.88 -22.16 -1.91
CA SER A 193 -13.28 -22.17 -3.31
C SER A 193 -12.06 -22.37 -4.21
N PRO A 194 -12.05 -23.36 -5.12
CA PRO A 194 -10.97 -23.56 -6.09
C PRO A 194 -10.84 -22.41 -7.11
N THR A 195 -11.76 -21.44 -7.11
CA THR A 195 -11.71 -20.26 -7.98
C THR A 195 -11.49 -18.96 -7.21
N GLY A 196 -11.14 -19.01 -5.92
CA GLY A 196 -10.88 -17.83 -5.11
C GLY A 196 -9.79 -16.94 -5.70
N LEU A 197 -10.01 -15.62 -5.67
CA LEU A 197 -9.06 -14.63 -6.13
C LEU A 197 -7.72 -14.77 -5.38
N GLU A 198 -7.80 -15.13 -4.11
CA GLU A 198 -6.69 -15.30 -3.17
C GLU A 198 -5.69 -16.37 -3.59
N ALA A 199 -6.13 -17.38 -4.35
CA ALA A 199 -5.29 -18.44 -4.89
C ALA A 199 -4.78 -18.16 -6.32
N ARG A 200 -5.22 -17.05 -6.93
CA ARG A 200 -4.85 -16.67 -8.31
C ARG A 200 -3.96 -15.44 -8.38
N LEU A 201 -4.06 -14.54 -7.39
CA LEU A 201 -3.21 -13.36 -7.31
C LEU A 201 -1.75 -13.77 -7.13
N LYS A 202 -0.90 -13.32 -8.06
CA LYS A 202 0.56 -13.54 -8.03
C LYS A 202 1.34 -12.28 -7.66
N GLY A 203 0.77 -11.11 -7.87
CA GLY A 203 1.43 -9.85 -7.56
C GLY A 203 0.47 -8.79 -7.04
N VAL A 204 1.04 -7.85 -6.28
CA VAL A 204 0.32 -6.69 -5.74
C VAL A 204 1.13 -5.41 -5.95
N CYS A 205 0.43 -4.28 -6.01
CA CYS A 205 1.03 -2.96 -6.01
C CYS A 205 0.95 -2.38 -4.59
N LEU A 206 2.10 -2.04 -4.00
CA LEU A 206 2.19 -1.52 -2.64
C LEU A 206 2.10 0.01 -2.65
N ILE A 207 0.89 0.50 -2.41
CA ILE A 207 0.51 1.91 -2.34
C ILE A 207 0.28 2.32 -0.86
N PRO A 208 0.31 3.63 -0.50
CA PRO A 208 0.16 4.83 -1.34
C PRO A 208 1.40 5.29 -2.13
N GLY A 209 2.62 4.83 -1.81
CA GLY A 209 3.85 5.37 -2.42
C GLY A 209 4.27 6.76 -1.92
N ALA A 210 3.46 7.35 -1.06
CA ALA A 210 3.67 8.63 -0.38
C ALA A 210 3.43 8.48 1.13
N GLY A 211 4.33 9.03 1.93
CA GLY A 211 4.42 8.98 3.38
C GLY A 211 5.89 8.85 3.78
N GLU A 212 6.43 9.84 4.50
CA GLU A 212 7.87 9.99 4.78
C GLU A 212 8.54 8.74 5.37
N PHE A 213 7.81 7.96 6.16
CA PHE A 213 8.27 6.74 6.83
C PHE A 213 7.32 5.55 6.63
N VAL A 214 6.43 5.60 5.62
CA VAL A 214 5.40 4.57 5.37
C VAL A 214 6.00 3.17 5.14
N TYR A 215 7.24 3.12 4.64
CA TYR A 215 7.97 1.90 4.34
C TYR A 215 8.97 1.48 5.43
N ALA A 216 9.04 2.20 6.54
CA ALA A 216 10.01 1.88 7.58
C ALA A 216 9.62 0.60 8.32
N THR A 217 10.60 -0.26 8.57
CA THR A 217 10.45 -1.49 9.37
C THR A 217 10.71 -1.26 10.85
N ASP A 218 11.20 -0.06 11.20
CA ASP A 218 11.35 0.43 12.57
C ASP A 218 10.23 1.41 12.89
N ALA A 219 9.86 1.49 14.17
CA ALA A 219 8.92 2.51 14.63
C ALA A 219 9.59 3.89 14.57
N VAL A 220 9.01 4.82 13.80
CA VAL A 220 9.47 6.19 13.69
C VAL A 220 8.53 7.08 14.51
N LEU A 221 9.12 7.88 15.39
CA LEU A 221 8.41 8.80 16.26
C LEU A 221 8.71 10.23 15.85
N ARG A 222 7.68 11.06 15.68
CA ARG A 222 7.80 12.52 15.62
C ARG A 222 7.80 13.10 17.04
N ARG A 223 8.67 14.08 17.29
CA ARG A 223 8.63 14.89 18.50
C ARG A 223 7.63 16.04 18.33
N ASP A 224 6.62 16.06 19.20
CA ASP A 224 5.64 17.14 19.30
C ASP A 224 6.02 18.04 20.49
N GLY A 225 6.84 19.05 20.25
CA GLY A 225 7.42 19.87 21.32
C GLY A 225 8.49 19.14 22.13
N LEU A 226 8.64 19.50 23.41
CA LEU A 226 9.76 19.02 24.25
C LEU A 226 9.51 17.66 24.93
N THR A 227 8.24 17.27 25.13
CA THR A 227 7.90 16.15 26.02
C THR A 227 6.99 15.10 25.39
N ARG A 228 6.41 15.36 24.23
CA ARG A 228 5.47 14.44 23.57
C ARG A 228 6.09 13.86 22.32
N THR A 229 5.77 12.59 22.06
CA THR A 229 6.05 11.95 20.79
C THR A 229 4.77 11.32 20.24
N THR A 230 4.68 11.24 18.92
CA THR A 230 3.61 10.58 18.18
C THR A 230 4.23 9.68 17.13
N ALA A 231 3.70 8.48 16.93
CA ALA A 231 4.21 7.56 15.91
C ALA A 231 3.81 8.04 14.50
N GLU A 232 4.74 7.93 13.55
CA GLU A 232 4.51 8.27 12.14
C GLU A 232 4.06 7.04 11.32
N ASN A 233 4.45 5.82 11.74
CA ASN A 233 4.20 4.58 10.99
C ASN A 233 3.74 3.40 11.86
N VAL A 234 3.11 3.69 13.01
CA VAL A 234 2.48 2.69 13.88
C VAL A 234 1.04 3.12 14.13
N ASN A 235 0.17 2.80 13.18
CA ASN A 235 -1.25 3.18 13.18
C ASN A 235 -2.18 1.96 13.40
N ASN A 236 -1.60 0.83 13.78
CA ASN A 236 -2.30 -0.42 14.04
C ASN A 236 -2.28 -0.77 15.55
N ALA A 237 -3.16 -1.69 15.93
CA ALA A 237 -3.30 -2.13 17.31
C ALA A 237 -2.19 -3.09 17.78
N GLU A 238 -1.33 -3.58 16.88
CA GLU A 238 -0.22 -4.48 17.24
C GLU A 238 1.02 -3.72 17.73
N GLY A 239 1.03 -2.38 17.65
CA GLY A 239 2.16 -1.56 18.11
C GLY A 239 3.45 -1.77 17.30
N ARG A 240 3.34 -2.39 16.11
CA ARG A 240 4.46 -2.67 15.19
C ARG A 240 4.37 -1.75 13.97
N PRO A 241 5.46 -1.52 13.23
CA PRO A 241 5.43 -0.72 12.01
C PRO A 241 4.41 -1.25 10.98
N ASP A 242 3.65 -0.34 10.39
CA ASP A 242 2.49 -0.63 9.54
C ASP A 242 2.85 -1.51 8.33
N LEU A 243 4.04 -1.31 7.73
CA LEU A 243 4.52 -2.14 6.64
C LEU A 243 4.64 -3.61 7.06
N VAL A 244 5.26 -3.88 8.22
CA VAL A 244 5.52 -5.25 8.68
C VAL A 244 4.22 -5.98 8.94
N VAL A 245 3.26 -5.31 9.59
CA VAL A 245 1.92 -5.85 9.86
C VAL A 245 1.16 -6.10 8.55
N SER A 246 1.24 -5.18 7.60
CA SER A 246 0.58 -5.31 6.29
C SER A 246 1.15 -6.48 5.48
N LEU A 247 2.46 -6.72 5.54
CA LEU A 247 3.10 -7.85 4.87
C LEU A 247 2.77 -9.20 5.54
N ASP A 248 2.65 -9.24 6.87
CA ASP A 248 2.17 -10.43 7.59
C ASP A 248 0.75 -10.79 7.12
N GLN A 249 -0.13 -9.79 7.00
CA GLN A 249 -1.49 -9.97 6.51
C GLN A 249 -1.54 -10.38 5.04
N LEU A 250 -0.70 -9.78 4.20
CA LEU A 250 -0.58 -10.13 2.78
C LEU A 250 -0.27 -11.62 2.60
N GLN A 251 0.78 -12.13 3.26
CA GLN A 251 1.20 -13.52 3.11
C GLN A 251 0.20 -14.52 3.71
N ALA A 252 -0.54 -14.12 4.74
CA ALA A 252 -1.59 -14.94 5.31
C ALA A 252 -2.81 -15.06 4.39
N GLN A 253 -3.21 -13.96 3.74
CA GLN A 253 -4.44 -13.90 2.94
C GLN A 253 -4.23 -14.28 1.48
N LEU A 254 -3.08 -13.91 0.91
CA LEU A 254 -2.71 -14.10 -0.49
C LEU A 254 -1.41 -14.93 -0.58
N PRO A 255 -1.43 -16.22 -0.21
CA PRO A 255 -0.22 -17.04 -0.09
C PRO A 255 0.47 -17.30 -1.44
N GLU A 256 -0.23 -17.08 -2.55
CA GLU A 256 0.29 -17.25 -3.91
C GLU A 256 0.97 -15.99 -4.46
N VAL A 257 0.91 -14.87 -3.73
CA VAL A 257 1.61 -13.64 -4.10
C VAL A 257 3.11 -13.81 -3.86
N ASP A 258 3.87 -13.73 -4.94
CA ASP A 258 5.32 -13.81 -4.91
C ASP A 258 6.00 -12.52 -5.41
N HIS A 259 5.22 -11.52 -5.83
CA HIS A 259 5.73 -10.28 -6.43
C HIS A 259 5.08 -9.02 -5.88
N VAL A 260 5.90 -8.02 -5.54
CA VAL A 260 5.44 -6.72 -5.04
C VAL A 260 6.01 -5.59 -5.90
N THR A 261 5.12 -4.77 -6.43
CA THR A 261 5.49 -3.51 -7.07
C THR A 261 5.51 -2.41 -6.01
N LEU A 262 6.71 -1.95 -5.63
CA LEU A 262 6.94 -0.94 -4.60
C LEU A 262 6.90 0.45 -5.24
N VAL A 263 5.81 1.19 -5.03
CA VAL A 263 5.62 2.54 -5.56
C VAL A 263 6.37 3.55 -4.68
N VAL A 264 7.14 4.47 -5.25
CA VAL A 264 7.82 5.51 -4.46
C VAL A 264 7.77 6.85 -5.17
N SER A 265 7.11 7.83 -4.55
CA SER A 265 6.71 9.06 -5.20
C SER A 265 7.61 10.26 -4.93
N TRP A 266 7.93 11.03 -5.98
CA TRP A 266 8.38 12.42 -5.92
C TRP A 266 7.28 13.34 -6.49
N PHE A 267 7.49 14.65 -6.41
CA PHE A 267 6.51 15.67 -6.77
C PHE A 267 6.92 16.48 -7.99
N GLY A 268 6.03 16.52 -8.98
CA GLY A 268 6.06 17.45 -10.11
C GLY A 268 5.40 18.77 -9.75
N THR A 269 6.03 19.89 -10.12
CA THR A 269 5.60 21.22 -9.67
C THR A 269 4.83 22.03 -10.73
N ASP A 270 4.71 21.53 -11.95
CA ASP A 270 4.11 22.28 -13.09
C ASP A 270 3.73 21.31 -14.23
N LEU A 271 2.65 21.55 -14.97
CA LEU A 271 2.32 20.80 -16.18
C LEU A 271 3.18 21.16 -17.41
N ARG A 272 3.88 22.29 -17.39
CA ARG A 272 4.71 22.75 -18.50
C ARG A 272 6.08 22.10 -18.39
N CYS A 273 6.39 21.15 -19.28
CA CYS A 273 7.60 20.35 -19.20
C CYS A 273 8.90 21.19 -19.17
N GLY A 274 8.93 22.34 -19.85
CA GLY A 274 10.08 23.24 -19.83
C GLY A 274 10.41 23.90 -18.47
N THR A 275 9.44 23.92 -17.54
CA THR A 275 9.58 24.57 -16.22
C THR A 275 9.34 23.59 -15.07
N CYS A 276 8.66 22.48 -15.32
CA CYS A 276 8.36 21.45 -14.34
C CYS A 276 9.63 20.91 -13.67
N GLN A 277 9.63 20.92 -12.34
CA GLN A 277 10.66 20.30 -11.53
C GLN A 277 10.10 19.04 -10.87
N ILE A 278 10.93 18.01 -10.74
CA ILE A 278 10.63 16.75 -10.07
C ILE A 278 11.49 16.67 -8.80
N LYS A 279 10.85 16.75 -7.63
CA LYS A 279 11.52 16.92 -6.34
C LYS A 279 11.02 15.94 -5.28
N PRO A 280 11.88 15.43 -4.38
CA PRO A 280 11.40 14.77 -3.18
C PRO A 280 10.69 15.80 -2.29
N GLY A 281 9.57 15.41 -1.70
CA GLY A 281 8.73 16.29 -0.90
C GLY A 281 8.62 15.89 0.56
N VAL A 282 8.33 16.86 1.42
CA VAL A 282 8.04 16.67 2.84
C VAL A 282 6.66 17.23 3.16
N ASP A 283 5.93 16.53 4.03
CA ASP A 283 4.57 16.94 4.40
C ASP A 283 4.56 18.12 5.38
N GLN A 284 5.68 18.36 6.05
CA GLN A 284 5.91 19.48 6.94
C GLN A 284 7.35 19.98 6.78
N ALA A 285 7.50 21.30 6.62
CA ALA A 285 8.82 21.93 6.50
C ALA A 285 9.68 21.69 7.76
N PHE A 286 9.06 21.54 8.92
CA PHE A 286 9.74 21.28 10.19
C PHE A 286 9.10 20.10 10.91
N LYS A 287 9.84 18.98 10.95
CA LYS A 287 9.44 17.77 11.67
C LYS A 287 10.70 17.06 12.17
N ALA A 288 10.85 16.97 13.48
CA ALA A 288 11.93 16.24 14.12
C ALA A 288 11.49 14.80 14.42
N THR A 289 12.27 13.83 13.96
CA THR A 289 11.94 12.41 14.05
C THR A 289 13.03 11.58 14.70
N LEU A 290 12.65 10.44 15.28
CA LEU A 290 13.52 9.46 15.91
C LEU A 290 13.14 8.04 15.46
N PRO A 291 14.09 7.10 15.39
CA PRO A 291 15.53 7.30 15.57
C PRO A 291 16.21 7.90 14.32
N HIS A 292 15.44 8.09 13.24
CA HIS A 292 15.97 8.51 11.94
C HIS A 292 15.41 9.87 11.53
N GLU A 293 16.28 10.70 10.97
CA GLU A 293 15.88 11.90 10.24
C GLU A 293 15.49 11.55 8.80
N TRP A 294 14.56 12.32 8.25
CA TRP A 294 14.14 12.15 6.87
C TRP A 294 15.22 12.64 5.91
N ARG A 295 15.52 11.83 4.88
CA ARG A 295 16.35 12.18 3.73
C ARG A 295 15.84 11.45 2.50
N ALA A 296 15.82 12.14 1.36
CA ALA A 296 15.54 11.55 0.05
C ALA A 296 16.22 12.37 -1.06
N GLY A 297 16.57 11.74 -2.18
CA GLY A 297 17.10 12.47 -3.35
C GLY A 297 18.42 13.22 -3.11
N GLY A 298 19.20 12.78 -2.10
CA GLY A 298 20.42 13.43 -1.65
C GLY A 298 20.23 14.71 -0.86
N VAL A 299 19.01 15.05 -0.45
CA VAL A 299 18.71 16.22 0.39
C VAL A 299 18.13 15.80 1.75
N ASP A 300 18.25 16.70 2.72
CA ASP A 300 17.53 16.65 3.98
C ASP A 300 16.18 17.38 3.87
N ARG A 301 15.43 17.43 4.97
CA ARG A 301 14.13 18.11 5.03
C ARG A 301 14.20 19.59 4.62
N ALA A 302 15.28 20.29 4.96
CA ALA A 302 15.40 21.72 4.66
C ALA A 302 15.62 21.97 3.16
N GLY A 303 16.26 21.03 2.46
CA GLY A 303 16.44 21.06 0.99
C GLY A 303 15.29 20.47 0.18
N ALA A 304 14.24 19.94 0.82
CA ALA A 304 13.12 19.27 0.16
C ALA A 304 12.00 20.23 -0.28
N HIS A 305 11.15 19.75 -1.18
CA HIS A 305 9.92 20.45 -1.56
C HIS A 305 8.91 20.39 -0.41
N ALA A 306 8.48 21.54 0.11
CA ALA A 306 7.36 21.57 1.06
C ALA A 306 6.07 21.38 0.28
N ILE A 307 5.38 20.27 0.53
CA ILE A 307 4.13 19.90 -0.16
C ILE A 307 3.05 20.94 0.15
N SER A 308 2.25 21.31 -0.84
CA SER A 308 1.17 22.28 -0.64
C SER A 308 0.11 21.78 0.31
N THR A 309 -0.71 22.69 0.83
CA THR A 309 -1.77 22.36 1.80
C THR A 309 -3.13 22.24 1.14
N HIS A 310 -3.97 21.36 1.67
CA HIS A 310 -5.38 21.23 1.33
C HIS A 310 -6.19 20.96 2.61
N ASP A 311 -7.32 21.66 2.79
CA ASP A 311 -8.19 21.55 3.96
C ASP A 311 -7.49 21.59 5.34
N GLY A 312 -6.45 22.44 5.46
CA GLY A 312 -5.69 22.65 6.69
C GLY A 312 -4.63 21.58 7.00
N GLY A 313 -4.43 20.61 6.12
CA GLY A 313 -3.36 19.61 6.18
C GLY A 313 -2.48 19.62 4.92
N PRO A 314 -1.42 18.78 4.86
CA PRO A 314 -0.67 18.58 3.64
C PRO A 314 -1.54 17.87 2.59
N ALA A 315 -1.45 18.29 1.33
CA ALA A 315 -2.23 17.72 0.23
C ALA A 315 -1.86 16.26 -0.08
N TYR A 316 -0.61 15.90 0.21
CA TYR A 316 -0.07 14.54 0.07
C TYR A 316 0.80 14.17 1.27
N GLY A 317 1.03 12.87 1.48
CA GLY A 317 2.14 12.41 2.32
C GLY A 317 3.49 12.72 1.66
N GLY A 318 4.55 12.91 2.45
CA GLY A 318 5.90 13.18 1.93
C GLY A 318 6.50 12.04 1.10
N THR A 319 7.55 12.29 0.33
CA THR A 319 8.33 11.23 -0.34
C THR A 319 8.86 10.24 0.71
N PRO A 320 8.67 8.92 0.54
CA PRO A 320 9.26 7.94 1.45
C PRO A 320 10.79 8.12 1.54
N SER A 321 11.32 8.16 2.75
CA SER A 321 12.76 8.35 2.96
C SER A 321 13.56 7.21 2.34
N ASP A 322 14.75 7.52 1.84
CA ASP A 322 15.65 6.54 1.20
C ASP A 322 15.91 5.32 2.10
N ARG A 323 16.07 5.58 3.40
CA ARG A 323 16.24 4.54 4.42
C ARG A 323 15.02 3.61 4.50
N SER A 324 13.81 4.17 4.53
CA SER A 324 12.58 3.37 4.58
C SER A 324 12.39 2.53 3.31
N VAL A 325 12.79 3.04 2.14
CA VAL A 325 12.75 2.27 0.89
C VAL A 325 13.72 1.09 0.93
N LEU A 326 14.96 1.30 1.40
CA LEU A 326 15.92 0.20 1.58
C LEU A 326 15.42 -0.85 2.58
N GLN A 327 14.81 -0.41 3.69
CA GLN A 327 14.18 -1.31 4.67
C GLN A 327 13.07 -2.15 4.06
N ALA A 328 12.17 -1.54 3.28
CA ALA A 328 11.10 -2.28 2.61
C ALA A 328 11.62 -3.30 1.60
N ILE A 329 12.59 -2.93 0.75
CA ILE A 329 13.17 -3.88 -0.21
C ILE A 329 13.83 -5.06 0.53
N ALA A 330 14.58 -4.78 1.60
CA ALA A 330 15.20 -5.82 2.42
C ALA A 330 14.16 -6.75 3.06
N GLU A 331 13.09 -6.20 3.62
CA GLU A 331 12.02 -6.97 4.27
C GLU A 331 11.22 -7.83 3.28
N LEU A 332 10.90 -7.28 2.10
CA LEU A 332 10.25 -8.03 1.02
C LEU A 332 11.12 -9.22 0.59
N LYS A 333 12.41 -8.99 0.34
CA LYS A 333 13.35 -10.07 -0.03
C LYS A 333 13.51 -11.10 1.09
N ARG A 334 13.59 -10.67 2.35
CA ARG A 334 13.67 -11.57 3.52
C ARG A 334 12.48 -12.53 3.58
N ARG A 335 11.31 -12.10 3.11
CA ARG A 335 10.08 -12.89 3.00
C ARG A 335 10.00 -13.77 1.74
N GLY A 336 11.00 -13.71 0.86
CA GLY A 336 11.00 -14.42 -0.42
C GLY A 336 10.16 -13.77 -1.52
N LEU A 337 9.77 -12.49 -1.34
CA LEU A 337 9.00 -11.74 -2.34
C LEU A 337 9.94 -11.06 -3.34
N LYS A 338 9.61 -11.17 -4.62
CA LYS A 338 10.23 -10.41 -5.71
C LYS A 338 9.79 -8.95 -5.65
N VAL A 339 10.69 -8.04 -6.01
CA VAL A 339 10.43 -6.60 -5.91
C VAL A 339 10.57 -5.93 -7.28
N THR A 340 9.53 -5.23 -7.71
CA THR A 340 9.64 -4.23 -8.79
C THR A 340 9.61 -2.83 -8.20
N LEU A 341 10.69 -2.08 -8.35
CA LEU A 341 10.71 -0.69 -7.91
C LEU A 341 10.00 0.20 -8.94
N TYR A 342 9.01 0.95 -8.47
CA TYR A 342 8.17 1.81 -9.29
C TYR A 342 8.31 3.29 -8.84
N PRO A 343 9.29 4.02 -9.38
CA PRO A 343 9.36 5.48 -9.28
C PRO A 343 8.09 6.14 -9.83
N PHE A 344 7.45 7.00 -9.04
CA PHE A 344 6.16 7.61 -9.37
C PHE A 344 6.21 9.14 -9.22
N VAL A 345 5.40 9.87 -9.99
CA VAL A 345 5.30 11.33 -9.92
C VAL A 345 3.89 11.74 -9.51
N LEU A 346 3.75 12.38 -8.35
CA LEU A 346 2.55 13.10 -7.95
C LEU A 346 2.66 14.56 -8.39
N MET A 347 1.57 15.23 -8.76
CA MET A 347 1.63 16.64 -9.12
C MET A 347 1.19 17.53 -7.97
N ASP A 348 2.12 18.31 -7.42
CA ASP A 348 1.85 19.25 -6.35
C ASP A 348 1.65 20.66 -6.93
N VAL A 349 0.46 20.85 -7.52
CA VAL A 349 0.00 22.13 -8.06
C VAL A 349 -1.29 22.50 -7.33
N PRO A 350 -1.25 23.37 -6.31
CA PRO A 350 -2.45 23.71 -5.55
C PRO A 350 -3.43 24.55 -6.36
N GLU A 351 -4.68 24.60 -5.89
CA GLU A 351 -5.66 25.57 -6.36
C GLU A 351 -5.14 27.01 -6.16
N GLY A 352 -5.39 27.89 -7.13
CA GLY A 352 -4.90 29.27 -7.08
C GLY A 352 -3.38 29.39 -7.21
N SER A 353 -2.71 28.40 -7.81
CA SER A 353 -1.27 28.46 -8.08
C SER A 353 -0.87 29.62 -9.00
N GLY A 354 -1.80 30.14 -9.82
CA GLY A 354 -1.53 31.15 -10.83
C GLY A 354 -0.61 30.67 -11.96
N LEU A 355 -0.32 29.37 -12.04
CA LEU A 355 0.54 28.80 -13.07
C LEU A 355 -0.21 28.76 -14.42
N PRO A 356 0.39 29.25 -15.52
CA PRO A 356 -0.22 29.17 -16.84
C PRO A 356 -0.58 27.73 -17.24
N ASP A 357 -1.83 27.50 -17.67
CA ASP A 357 -2.25 26.19 -18.15
C ASP A 357 -1.74 25.93 -19.57
N PRO A 358 -0.98 24.84 -19.81
CA PRO A 358 -0.58 24.49 -21.17
C PRO A 358 -1.77 24.18 -22.08
N TYR A 359 -2.95 23.84 -21.54
CA TYR A 359 -4.15 23.51 -22.32
C TYR A 359 -5.13 24.68 -22.56
N GLY A 360 -4.73 25.91 -22.20
CA GLY A 360 -5.47 27.13 -22.56
C GLY A 360 -6.49 27.63 -21.53
N ALA A 361 -6.61 26.98 -20.37
CA ALA A 361 -7.34 27.56 -19.25
C ALA A 361 -6.60 28.78 -18.65
N ALA A 362 -7.28 29.54 -17.79
CA ALA A 362 -6.69 30.71 -17.14
C ALA A 362 -5.49 30.35 -16.24
N GLU A 363 -5.58 29.22 -15.55
CA GLU A 363 -4.51 28.64 -14.74
C GLU A 363 -4.62 27.11 -14.71
N GLN A 364 -3.55 26.44 -14.28
CA GLN A 364 -3.52 25.00 -14.11
C GLN A 364 -4.52 24.56 -13.03
N GLY A 365 -5.30 23.52 -13.34
CA GLY A 365 -6.18 22.89 -12.35
C GLY A 365 -5.40 22.29 -11.19
N ALA A 366 -6.02 22.24 -10.01
CA ALA A 366 -5.41 21.71 -8.81
C ALA A 366 -5.09 20.21 -8.94
N TYR A 367 -3.91 19.82 -8.45
CA TYR A 367 -3.45 18.45 -8.30
C TYR A 367 -3.65 17.58 -9.55
N PRO A 368 -3.18 18.04 -10.74
CA PRO A 368 -3.50 17.41 -11.99
C PRO A 368 -2.81 16.04 -12.13
N TRP A 369 -3.32 15.18 -13.01
CA TRP A 369 -2.64 13.94 -13.33
C TRP A 369 -1.31 14.19 -14.09
N ARG A 370 -0.24 13.46 -13.74
CA ARG A 370 1.10 13.59 -14.36
C ARG A 370 1.12 13.39 -15.87
N GLY A 371 0.21 12.57 -16.40
CA GLY A 371 0.06 12.38 -17.84
C GLY A 371 -0.41 13.62 -18.60
N ARG A 372 -0.74 14.71 -17.90
CA ARG A 372 -1.00 16.03 -18.49
C ARG A 372 0.26 16.88 -18.65
N ILE A 373 1.44 16.47 -18.17
CA ILE A 373 2.68 17.22 -18.39
C ILE A 373 2.96 17.24 -19.91
N THR A 374 3.19 18.43 -20.49
CA THR A 374 3.37 18.59 -21.94
C THR A 374 4.17 19.85 -22.29
N CYS A 375 4.43 20.13 -23.58
CA CYS A 375 5.04 21.38 -24.02
C CYS A 375 4.10 22.57 -23.76
N HIS A 376 4.65 23.78 -23.68
CA HIS A 376 3.86 24.99 -23.45
C HIS A 376 4.02 25.98 -24.61
N PRO A 377 2.91 26.38 -25.25
CA PRO A 377 1.55 25.81 -25.15
C PRO A 377 1.45 24.34 -25.61
N ALA A 378 0.45 23.58 -25.14
CA ALA A 378 0.26 22.15 -25.49
C ALA A 378 -0.02 21.94 -26.98
N PRO A 379 0.19 20.73 -27.54
CA PRO A 379 -0.22 20.42 -28.91
C PRO A 379 -1.69 20.78 -29.16
N GLY A 380 -1.98 21.36 -30.32
CA GLY A 380 -3.32 21.83 -30.69
C GLY A 380 -3.69 23.24 -30.17
N GLN A 381 -2.88 23.84 -29.30
CA GLN A 381 -3.05 25.22 -28.85
C GLN A 381 -2.43 26.24 -29.81
N ALA A 382 -2.94 27.46 -29.80
CA ALA A 382 -2.37 28.56 -30.56
C ALA A 382 -0.90 28.80 -30.17
N SER A 383 -0.03 28.96 -31.17
CA SER A 383 1.41 29.15 -30.98
C SER A 383 2.12 28.00 -30.23
N SER A 384 1.56 26.79 -30.24
CA SER A 384 2.23 25.61 -29.70
C SER A 384 3.57 25.37 -30.41
N PRO A 385 4.66 25.05 -29.67
CA PRO A 385 5.94 24.68 -30.27
C PRO A 385 5.98 23.23 -30.78
N ASP A 386 4.88 22.46 -30.64
CA ASP A 386 4.77 21.07 -31.08
C ASP A 386 5.17 20.91 -32.56
N GLY A 387 5.98 19.90 -32.85
CA GLY A 387 6.59 19.68 -34.16
C GLY A 387 7.85 20.51 -34.43
N GLY A 388 8.30 21.34 -33.49
CA GLY A 388 9.45 22.22 -33.63
C GLY A 388 10.63 21.92 -32.69
N ALA A 389 11.75 22.61 -32.89
CA ALA A 389 12.95 22.48 -32.04
C ALA A 389 12.71 23.00 -30.60
N THR A 390 11.84 24.00 -30.44
CA THR A 390 11.49 24.53 -29.11
C THR A 390 10.81 23.49 -28.23
N ALA A 391 9.91 22.66 -28.78
CA ALA A 391 9.30 21.56 -28.04
C ALA A 391 10.36 20.55 -27.57
N ALA A 392 11.31 20.19 -28.42
CA ALA A 392 12.42 19.31 -28.05
C ALA A 392 13.27 19.88 -26.90
N SER A 393 13.56 21.19 -26.90
CA SER A 393 14.28 21.86 -25.81
C SER A 393 13.49 21.86 -24.49
N GLN A 394 12.17 22.07 -24.53
CA GLN A 394 11.33 22.00 -23.32
C GLN A 394 11.28 20.59 -22.75
N VAL A 395 11.15 19.57 -23.61
CA VAL A 395 11.22 18.16 -23.19
C VAL A 395 12.60 17.84 -22.59
N ALA A 396 13.69 18.30 -23.21
CA ALA A 396 15.03 18.11 -22.67
C ALA A 396 15.20 18.74 -21.27
N ALA A 397 14.60 19.91 -21.03
CA ALA A 397 14.61 20.56 -19.72
C ALA A 397 13.89 19.73 -18.65
N PHE A 398 12.75 19.11 -18.98
CA PHE A 398 12.03 18.20 -18.08
C PHE A 398 12.89 17.00 -17.64
N PHE A 399 13.54 16.33 -18.60
CA PHE A 399 14.41 15.20 -18.29
C PHE A 399 15.64 15.66 -17.49
N GLY A 400 16.21 16.82 -17.82
CA GLY A 400 17.42 17.35 -17.22
C GLY A 400 18.69 16.66 -17.75
N SER A 401 19.85 17.06 -17.23
CA SER A 401 21.17 16.63 -17.73
C SER A 401 21.94 15.72 -16.75
N VAL A 402 21.29 15.25 -15.68
CA VAL A 402 21.94 14.37 -14.69
C VAL A 402 22.37 13.06 -15.35
N THR A 403 23.59 12.63 -15.01
CA THR A 403 24.23 11.41 -15.50
C THR A 403 24.45 10.40 -14.36
N PRO A 404 24.60 9.09 -14.65
CA PRO A 404 24.88 8.08 -13.63
C PRO A 404 26.12 8.39 -12.77
N ALA A 405 27.15 9.00 -13.35
CA ALA A 405 28.39 9.35 -12.65
C ALA A 405 28.20 10.40 -11.53
N GLN A 406 27.10 11.16 -11.57
CA GLN A 406 26.76 12.17 -10.57
C GLN A 406 25.92 11.60 -9.42
N VAL A 407 25.50 10.33 -9.50
CA VAL A 407 24.72 9.65 -8.47
C VAL A 407 25.65 8.75 -7.65
N GLY A 408 26.11 9.24 -6.50
CA GLY A 408 27.02 8.55 -5.60
C GLY A 408 26.29 7.86 -4.44
N GLN A 409 27.07 7.59 -3.38
CA GLN A 409 26.58 7.11 -2.10
C GLN A 409 27.29 7.87 -0.96
N SER A 410 26.58 8.16 0.13
CA SER A 410 27.12 8.61 1.42
C SER A 410 26.33 7.94 2.54
N ASP A 411 27.00 7.41 3.55
CA ASP A 411 26.35 6.83 4.75
C ASP A 411 25.31 5.74 4.45
N GLY A 412 25.55 4.95 3.39
CA GLY A 412 24.62 3.90 2.96
C GLY A 412 23.39 4.38 2.19
N LEU A 413 23.30 5.69 1.89
CA LEU A 413 22.20 6.30 1.14
C LEU A 413 22.71 6.95 -0.16
N PRO A 414 21.86 7.16 -1.17
CA PRO A 414 22.24 7.88 -2.39
C PRO A 414 22.71 9.31 -2.09
N SER A 415 23.70 9.77 -2.84
CA SER A 415 24.19 11.15 -2.81
C SER A 415 24.30 11.73 -4.23
N PHE A 416 24.32 13.06 -4.34
CA PHE A 416 24.38 13.75 -5.62
C PHE A 416 25.48 14.82 -5.62
N SER A 417 26.22 14.89 -6.73
CA SER A 417 27.26 15.90 -6.96
C SER A 417 26.89 16.94 -8.05
N GLY A 418 25.72 16.81 -8.68
CA GLY A 418 25.20 17.73 -9.71
C GLY A 418 24.03 18.61 -9.23
N GLY A 419 23.58 19.51 -10.11
CA GLY A 419 22.41 20.36 -9.89
C GLY A 419 21.17 19.92 -10.68
N GLY A 420 20.07 20.65 -10.47
CA GLY A 420 18.81 20.46 -11.20
C GLY A 420 17.85 19.45 -10.59
N TRP A 421 16.58 19.57 -10.98
CA TRP A 421 15.45 18.77 -10.48
C TRP A 421 14.65 18.22 -11.66
N GLY A 422 15.33 17.49 -12.56
CA GLY A 422 14.70 16.85 -13.72
C GLY A 422 14.32 15.40 -13.45
N PHE A 423 13.49 14.84 -14.33
CA PHE A 423 13.02 13.46 -14.25
C PHE A 423 14.16 12.43 -14.21
N ARG A 424 15.25 12.64 -14.95
CA ARG A 424 16.42 11.74 -14.91
C ARG A 424 17.04 11.66 -13.52
N ARG A 425 17.05 12.76 -12.77
CA ARG A 425 17.59 12.76 -11.39
C ARG A 425 16.82 11.80 -10.51
N MET A 426 15.48 11.85 -10.57
CA MET A 426 14.61 10.95 -9.82
C MET A 426 14.84 9.50 -10.21
N ILE A 427 14.86 9.18 -11.50
CA ILE A 427 14.99 7.79 -11.95
C ILE A 427 16.38 7.21 -11.61
N LEU A 428 17.46 7.97 -11.83
CA LEU A 428 18.81 7.53 -11.48
C LEU A 428 19.03 7.44 -9.95
N HIS A 429 18.34 8.27 -9.16
CA HIS A 429 18.27 8.13 -7.70
C HIS A 429 17.75 6.75 -7.29
N TYR A 430 16.60 6.36 -7.84
CA TYR A 430 15.99 5.07 -7.53
C TYR A 430 16.79 3.89 -8.08
N ALA A 431 17.45 4.03 -9.24
CA ALA A 431 18.39 3.03 -9.73
C ALA A 431 19.55 2.81 -8.74
N ARG A 432 20.07 3.89 -8.13
CA ARG A 432 21.07 3.79 -7.06
C ARG A 432 20.50 3.11 -5.81
N LEU A 433 19.27 3.41 -5.39
CA LEU A 433 18.61 2.70 -4.27
C LEU A 433 18.48 1.20 -4.53
N ALA A 434 18.08 0.81 -5.75
CA ALA A 434 18.02 -0.59 -6.15
C ALA A 434 19.38 -1.27 -6.03
N GLN A 435 20.47 -0.62 -6.47
CA GLN A 435 21.84 -1.15 -6.28
C GLN A 435 22.19 -1.31 -4.80
N LEU A 436 21.92 -0.29 -3.98
CA LEU A 436 22.22 -0.31 -2.54
C LEU A 436 21.43 -1.39 -1.78
N ALA A 437 20.22 -1.73 -2.26
CA ALA A 437 19.42 -2.84 -1.74
C ALA A 437 19.88 -4.23 -2.22
N GLY A 438 21.00 -4.33 -2.95
CA GLY A 438 21.50 -5.56 -3.52
C GLY A 438 20.70 -6.03 -4.75
N GLY A 439 20.17 -5.10 -5.54
CA GLY A 439 19.36 -5.35 -6.75
C GLY A 439 17.86 -5.38 -6.50
N VAL A 440 17.06 -5.44 -7.57
CA VAL A 440 15.61 -5.68 -7.54
C VAL A 440 15.24 -6.55 -8.75
N ASP A 441 14.11 -7.24 -8.71
CA ASP A 441 13.67 -8.12 -9.81
C ASP A 441 13.17 -7.33 -11.02
N GLY A 442 12.57 -6.16 -10.77
CA GLY A 442 12.11 -5.25 -11.81
C GLY A 442 12.29 -3.78 -11.46
N PHE A 443 12.32 -2.92 -12.47
CA PHE A 443 12.44 -1.48 -12.29
C PHE A 443 11.71 -0.75 -13.43
N LEU A 444 10.84 0.19 -13.07
CA LEU A 444 10.13 1.04 -14.04
C LEU A 444 10.90 2.34 -14.27
N ILE A 445 11.20 2.66 -15.53
CA ILE A 445 11.93 3.89 -15.90
C ILE A 445 11.03 5.12 -15.99
N GLY A 446 9.72 4.93 -15.85
CA GLY A 446 8.69 5.96 -15.87
C GLY A 446 7.31 5.36 -16.08
N SER A 447 6.28 6.19 -15.91
CA SER A 447 4.92 5.77 -16.16
C SER A 447 3.96 6.90 -16.51
N GLU A 448 2.97 6.57 -17.35
CA GLU A 448 1.84 7.42 -17.76
C GLU A 448 2.27 8.85 -18.13
N LEU A 449 3.36 9.02 -18.88
CA LEU A 449 3.83 10.32 -19.35
C LEU A 449 3.15 10.73 -20.67
N ARG A 450 1.90 10.34 -20.87
CA ARG A 450 1.11 10.45 -22.11
C ARG A 450 1.24 11.80 -22.82
N GLY A 451 1.02 12.91 -22.11
CA GLY A 451 1.09 14.25 -22.68
C GLY A 451 2.49 14.68 -23.10
N LEU A 452 3.53 14.03 -22.57
CA LEU A 452 4.94 14.29 -22.85
C LEU A 452 5.47 13.36 -23.95
N THR A 453 5.11 12.07 -23.91
CA THR A 453 5.51 11.05 -24.90
C THR A 453 4.94 11.36 -26.28
N THR A 454 3.81 12.07 -26.35
CA THR A 454 3.16 12.46 -27.61
C THR A 454 3.63 13.80 -28.18
N VAL A 455 4.44 14.59 -27.45
CA VAL A 455 5.03 15.84 -27.98
C VAL A 455 5.99 15.53 -29.13
N ARG A 456 5.81 16.23 -30.24
CA ARG A 456 6.62 16.08 -31.45
C ARG A 456 7.73 17.12 -31.51
N GLY A 457 8.89 16.70 -32.00
CA GLY A 457 9.99 17.56 -32.39
C GLY A 457 10.02 17.81 -33.90
N ALA A 458 11.05 18.51 -34.36
CA ALA A 458 11.29 18.73 -35.79
C ALA A 458 11.30 17.42 -36.58
N GLY A 459 10.71 17.43 -37.78
CA GLY A 459 10.68 16.27 -38.67
C GLY A 459 9.81 15.10 -38.17
N GLY A 460 8.88 15.34 -37.24
CA GLY A 460 7.99 14.29 -36.73
C GLY A 460 8.64 13.36 -35.70
N THR A 461 9.75 13.78 -35.09
CA THR A 461 10.43 13.01 -34.03
C THR A 461 9.65 13.06 -32.72
N TYR A 462 9.92 12.13 -31.80
CA TYR A 462 9.35 12.10 -30.45
C TYR A 462 10.49 12.26 -29.42
N PRO A 463 10.78 13.49 -28.97
CA PRO A 463 11.94 13.78 -28.11
C PRO A 463 11.89 13.06 -26.76
N ALA A 464 10.70 12.92 -26.17
CA ALA A 464 10.53 12.24 -24.88
C ALA A 464 10.82 10.74 -24.98
N VAL A 465 10.38 10.09 -26.06
CA VAL A 465 10.71 8.69 -26.35
C VAL A 465 12.21 8.50 -26.50
N SER A 466 12.87 9.41 -27.24
CA SER A 466 14.33 9.40 -27.39
C SER A 466 15.06 9.56 -26.04
N ALA A 467 14.56 10.44 -25.17
CA ALA A 467 15.11 10.65 -23.83
C ALA A 467 14.87 9.45 -22.90
N LEU A 468 13.71 8.78 -23.00
CA LEU A 468 13.42 7.53 -22.27
C LEU A 468 14.36 6.40 -22.67
N LYS A 469 14.69 6.25 -23.96
CA LYS A 469 15.67 5.25 -24.43
C LYS A 469 17.05 5.48 -23.83
N THR A 470 17.53 6.73 -23.88
CA THR A 470 18.80 7.10 -23.24
C THR A 470 18.78 6.80 -21.74
N LEU A 471 17.68 7.14 -21.06
CA LEU A 471 17.49 6.85 -19.64
C LEU A 471 17.46 5.34 -19.35
N ALA A 472 16.82 4.53 -20.21
CA ALA A 472 16.80 3.08 -20.09
C ALA A 472 18.21 2.49 -20.15
N ALA A 473 19.04 2.95 -21.09
CA ALA A 473 20.44 2.54 -21.20
C ALA A 473 21.26 2.92 -19.96
N ASP A 474 21.08 4.14 -19.45
CA ASP A 474 21.75 4.60 -18.22
C ASP A 474 21.35 3.77 -17.00
N VAL A 475 20.04 3.52 -16.83
CA VAL A 475 19.51 2.68 -15.73
C VAL A 475 20.05 1.26 -15.86
N ARG A 476 20.06 0.67 -17.07
CA ARG A 476 20.64 -0.65 -17.33
C ARG A 476 22.10 -0.72 -16.89
N GLY A 477 22.90 0.29 -17.21
CA GLY A 477 24.29 0.39 -16.80
C GLY A 477 24.48 0.42 -15.28
N MET A 478 23.48 0.95 -14.54
CA MET A 478 23.49 0.95 -13.07
C MET A 478 22.99 -0.38 -12.50
N VAL A 479 21.78 -0.81 -12.82
CA VAL A 479 21.14 -1.95 -12.13
C VAL A 479 21.57 -3.32 -12.66
N GLY A 480 22.28 -3.35 -13.79
CA GLY A 480 22.81 -4.57 -14.39
C GLY A 480 21.75 -5.41 -15.14
N PRO A 481 22.15 -6.56 -15.73
CA PRO A 481 21.27 -7.36 -16.58
C PRO A 481 20.24 -8.20 -15.80
N GLY A 482 20.43 -8.40 -14.48
CA GLY A 482 19.53 -9.21 -13.66
C GLY A 482 18.19 -8.53 -13.30
N THR A 483 18.13 -7.20 -13.40
CA THR A 483 16.92 -6.42 -13.12
C THR A 483 16.10 -6.25 -14.39
N LYS A 484 14.81 -6.61 -14.40
CA LYS A 484 13.96 -6.38 -15.58
C LYS A 484 13.54 -4.91 -15.69
N LEU A 485 13.73 -4.28 -16.85
CA LEU A 485 13.36 -2.88 -17.09
C LEU A 485 12.09 -2.78 -17.94
N GLY A 486 11.23 -1.84 -17.58
CA GLY A 486 10.03 -1.52 -18.36
C GLY A 486 9.60 -0.06 -18.21
N TYR A 487 8.72 0.37 -19.10
CA TYR A 487 7.96 1.62 -19.00
C TYR A 487 6.49 1.25 -18.80
N ALA A 488 5.84 1.81 -17.79
CA ALA A 488 4.43 1.56 -17.51
C ALA A 488 3.57 2.62 -18.23
N ALA A 489 3.21 2.35 -19.48
CA ALA A 489 2.42 3.26 -20.30
C ALA A 489 0.99 3.38 -19.76
N ASP A 490 0.39 4.55 -19.90
CA ASP A 490 -1.07 4.67 -19.76
C ASP A 490 -1.75 3.82 -20.85
N TRP A 491 -2.90 3.21 -20.54
CA TRP A 491 -3.61 2.36 -21.50
C TRP A 491 -3.91 3.06 -22.83
N SER A 492 -4.09 4.38 -22.83
CA SER A 492 -4.36 5.15 -24.05
C SER A 492 -3.11 5.43 -24.90
N GLU A 493 -1.91 5.16 -24.38
CA GLU A 493 -0.67 5.22 -25.18
C GLU A 493 -0.48 3.95 -26.02
N TYR A 494 -1.12 2.82 -25.63
CA TYR A 494 -0.87 1.50 -26.21
C TYR A 494 -1.14 1.41 -27.72
N PHE A 495 -2.22 2.03 -28.19
CA PHE A 495 -2.63 1.98 -29.60
C PHE A 495 -1.93 3.01 -30.50
N GLY A 496 -0.94 3.74 -29.96
CA GLY A 496 -0.19 4.76 -30.69
C GLY A 496 -0.82 6.16 -30.64
N HIS A 497 -0.02 7.17 -30.99
CA HIS A 497 -0.44 8.56 -31.06
C HIS A 497 -1.20 8.81 -32.35
N GLN A 498 -2.41 9.36 -32.25
CA GLN A 498 -3.26 9.72 -33.38
C GLN A 498 -3.34 11.25 -33.52
N PRO A 499 -2.43 11.89 -34.29
CA PRO A 499 -2.41 13.36 -34.42
C PRO A 499 -3.52 13.91 -35.34
N GLY A 500 -4.27 13.05 -36.05
CA GLY A 500 -5.33 13.42 -36.99
C GLY A 500 -5.35 12.55 -38.26
N ASP A 501 -6.31 12.82 -39.15
CA ASP A 501 -6.38 12.29 -40.54
C ASP A 501 -6.36 10.75 -40.69
N GLY A 502 -6.78 10.01 -39.66
CA GLY A 502 -6.81 8.55 -39.68
C GLY A 502 -5.42 7.90 -39.63
N HIS A 503 -4.37 8.67 -39.30
CA HIS A 503 -3.01 8.16 -39.16
C HIS A 503 -2.68 7.83 -37.69
N ALA A 504 -2.23 6.60 -37.44
CA ALA A 504 -1.69 6.20 -36.15
C ALA A 504 -0.16 6.12 -36.22
N VAL A 505 0.51 6.72 -35.23
CA VAL A 505 1.96 6.65 -35.06
C VAL A 505 2.28 5.84 -33.82
N PHE A 506 2.91 4.68 -34.00
CA PHE A 506 3.38 3.82 -32.90
C PHE A 506 4.66 4.39 -32.26
N HIS A 507 4.52 5.59 -31.70
CA HIS A 507 5.60 6.40 -31.16
C HIS A 507 6.39 5.74 -30.01
N LEU A 508 5.79 4.78 -29.28
CA LEU A 508 6.46 4.03 -28.21
C LEU A 508 7.19 2.77 -28.70
N ASP A 509 6.93 2.27 -29.91
CA ASP A 509 7.63 1.08 -30.45
C ASP A 509 9.15 1.22 -30.40
N PRO A 510 9.77 2.37 -30.73
CA PRO A 510 11.22 2.53 -30.60
C PRO A 510 11.76 2.38 -29.17
N LEU A 511 10.94 2.61 -28.14
CA LEU A 511 11.29 2.37 -26.74
C LEU A 511 11.04 0.91 -26.36
N TRP A 512 9.88 0.35 -26.70
CA TRP A 512 9.56 -1.05 -26.37
C TRP A 512 10.46 -2.06 -27.08
N ALA A 513 10.96 -1.72 -28.28
CA ALA A 513 11.95 -2.51 -29.01
C ALA A 513 13.40 -2.18 -28.60
N ASP A 514 13.63 -1.24 -27.68
CA ASP A 514 14.99 -0.91 -27.24
C ASP A 514 15.61 -2.10 -26.46
N PRO A 515 16.85 -2.52 -26.75
CA PRO A 515 17.49 -3.65 -26.06
C PRO A 515 17.63 -3.49 -24.55
N ALA A 516 17.49 -2.28 -23.99
CA ALA A 516 17.49 -2.07 -22.55
C ALA A 516 16.16 -2.46 -21.89
N ILE A 517 15.05 -2.53 -22.63
CA ILE A 517 13.70 -2.83 -22.12
C ILE A 517 13.40 -4.33 -22.23
N ASP A 518 12.96 -4.93 -21.12
CA ASP A 518 12.66 -6.37 -21.03
C ASP A 518 11.17 -6.69 -21.12
N PHE A 519 10.30 -5.72 -20.82
CA PHE A 519 8.85 -5.91 -20.85
C PHE A 519 8.09 -4.62 -21.14
N VAL A 520 6.90 -4.80 -21.72
CA VAL A 520 5.90 -3.74 -21.91
C VAL A 520 5.00 -3.71 -20.68
N GLY A 521 4.99 -2.59 -19.96
CA GLY A 521 4.05 -2.34 -18.88
C GLY A 521 2.91 -1.44 -19.36
N VAL A 522 1.67 -1.76 -18.97
CA VAL A 522 0.50 -0.94 -19.26
C VAL A 522 -0.34 -0.81 -17.99
N ASP A 523 -0.58 0.42 -17.56
CA ASP A 523 -1.55 0.77 -16.54
C ASP A 523 -2.95 0.63 -17.17
N PHE A 524 -3.49 -0.59 -17.11
CA PHE A 524 -4.61 -1.06 -17.92
C PHE A 524 -5.97 -0.68 -17.32
N TYR A 525 -6.47 0.50 -17.70
CA TYR A 525 -7.79 1.00 -17.33
C TYR A 525 -8.74 1.23 -18.53
N PRO A 526 -8.74 0.39 -19.59
CA PRO A 526 -9.74 0.57 -20.63
C PRO A 526 -11.15 0.30 -20.08
N PRO A 527 -12.18 0.95 -20.65
CA PRO A 527 -13.56 0.56 -20.40
C PRO A 527 -13.77 -0.94 -20.63
N VAL A 528 -14.59 -1.58 -19.78
CA VAL A 528 -14.96 -3.00 -19.95
C VAL A 528 -15.72 -3.21 -21.27
N THR A 529 -16.36 -2.16 -21.78
CA THR A 529 -17.15 -2.15 -23.02
C THR A 529 -16.85 -0.88 -23.82
N ASP A 530 -16.83 -0.97 -25.15
CA ASP A 530 -16.75 0.20 -26.07
C ASP A 530 -18.11 0.94 -26.19
N TRP A 531 -18.99 0.80 -25.19
CA TRP A 531 -20.27 1.48 -25.17
C TRP A 531 -20.04 2.99 -25.04
N ARG A 532 -20.52 3.74 -26.01
CA ARG A 532 -20.42 5.20 -26.05
C ARG A 532 -21.65 5.80 -25.37
N ASP A 533 -21.47 6.92 -24.69
CA ASP A 533 -22.63 7.66 -24.17
C ASP A 533 -23.51 8.16 -25.33
N GLY A 534 -24.83 8.18 -25.12
CA GLY A 534 -25.82 8.64 -26.10
C GLY A 534 -26.45 7.51 -26.91
N GLN A 535 -27.01 7.86 -28.07
CA GLN A 535 -27.71 6.93 -28.98
C GLN A 535 -27.19 7.03 -30.42
N ASP A 536 -26.16 7.86 -30.66
CA ASP A 536 -25.63 8.15 -32.00
C ASP A 536 -24.60 7.13 -32.49
N HIS A 537 -24.37 6.04 -31.73
CA HIS A 537 -23.41 5.00 -32.04
C HIS A 537 -24.05 3.75 -32.65
N LEU A 538 -23.23 2.95 -33.34
CA LEU A 538 -23.70 1.80 -34.12
C LEU A 538 -24.42 0.73 -33.27
N ASP A 539 -24.02 0.54 -32.02
CA ASP A 539 -24.65 -0.45 -31.13
C ASP A 539 -26.08 -0.03 -30.72
N ALA A 540 -26.31 1.26 -30.44
CA ALA A 540 -27.66 1.78 -30.22
C ALA A 540 -28.53 1.66 -31.49
N ALA A 541 -27.95 1.96 -32.66
CA ALA A 541 -28.62 1.78 -33.95
C ALA A 541 -28.93 0.30 -34.27
N ALA A 542 -28.13 -0.63 -33.73
CA ALA A 542 -28.36 -2.07 -33.83
C ALA A 542 -29.39 -2.62 -32.82
N GLY A 543 -29.94 -1.75 -31.96
CA GLY A 543 -31.02 -2.09 -31.03
C GLY A 543 -30.57 -2.61 -29.66
N PHE A 544 -29.28 -2.51 -29.34
CA PHE A 544 -28.81 -2.73 -27.99
C PHE A 544 -29.20 -1.53 -27.12
N GLU A 545 -29.70 -1.75 -25.90
CA GLU A 545 -30.13 -0.68 -24.98
C GLU A 545 -29.02 -0.33 -23.97
N GLY A 546 -28.03 -1.19 -23.82
CA GLY A 546 -26.87 -0.94 -22.98
C GLY A 546 -25.68 -1.88 -23.20
N PRO A 547 -24.58 -1.64 -22.47
CA PRO A 547 -23.32 -2.40 -22.57
C PRO A 547 -23.44 -3.89 -22.17
N HIS A 548 -24.61 -4.35 -21.73
CA HIS A 548 -24.86 -5.71 -21.24
C HIS A 548 -25.76 -6.53 -22.16
N ASP A 549 -26.24 -5.96 -23.27
CA ASP A 549 -27.24 -6.59 -24.14
C ASP A 549 -26.65 -7.49 -25.24
N GLY A 550 -25.35 -7.82 -25.16
CA GLY A 550 -24.61 -8.63 -26.14
C GLY A 550 -24.10 -9.97 -25.61
#